data_AF-A0AA43J494-F1
#
_entry.id   AF-A0AA43J494-F1
#
_cell.length_a   1.000
_cell.length_b   1.000
_cell.length_c   1.000
_cell.angle_alpha   90.00
_cell.angle_beta   90.00
_cell.angle_gamma   90.00
#
_symmetry.space_group_name_H-M   'P 1'
#
loop_
_entity.id
_entity.type
_entity.pdbx_description
1 polymer ?
#
loop_
_entity_poly.entity_id
_entity_poly.type
_entity_poly.pdbx_seq_one_letter_code
_entity_poly.pdbx_strand_id
1 'polypeptide(L)'
;MKTMHLLLCIAIAATFFACDRNTTYTQEVAGPVPCEQCHDDSNLITGKQTQWAESLHGTGEAYARGTSASCAACHSGNGFAKAVAAGQAPNQVTEGDPDPTRQDCRACHKIHESYTKDDLALRTTKPVAFYAIAGETFNGGDGNLCVNCHQPRRDAPVASGGVVTGISEHWGPHHGPQSAMLMGLAGAGVTGTAHGHYSGVTDTCVHCHMGDGLDHHFEPAVSTCAATCHPGETNFDIDGVQTEITALSDQLGDELLRLGLINENSPDGHPTVSSAPELQAYALWNWLYVAHEDKSLGVHNYEYAKAMLEWGIAAIDTIPTPSALAKVRKSSVNGGSK
;
A
#
# COMPACT_ATOMS: atom_id res chain seq x y z
N MET A 1 103.64 -2.97 30.51
CA MET A 1 104.17 -2.28 31.71
C MET A 1 103.33 -1.04 31.98
N LYS A 2 102.92 -0.88 33.26
CA LYS A 2 102.31 0.29 33.92
C LYS A 2 100.80 0.56 33.70
N THR A 3 100.06 0.01 34.65
CA THR A 3 98.89 0.54 35.39
C THR A 3 98.77 2.06 35.52
N MET A 4 97.55 2.61 35.42
CA MET A 4 96.83 3.25 36.54
C MET A 4 95.43 3.75 36.13
N HIS A 5 94.43 3.38 36.93
CA HIS A 5 93.06 3.88 36.92
C HIS A 5 92.97 5.27 37.55
N LEU A 6 92.08 6.15 37.08
CA LEU A 6 91.16 6.88 37.96
C LEU A 6 89.98 7.50 37.18
N LEU A 7 88.79 7.38 37.80
CA LEU A 7 87.46 7.71 37.30
C LEU A 7 87.21 9.21 37.15
N LEU A 8 86.36 9.60 36.19
CA LEU A 8 85.38 10.67 36.42
C LEU A 8 84.11 10.51 35.54
N CYS A 9 83.00 10.24 36.24
CA CYS A 9 81.59 10.53 35.93
C CYS A 9 81.07 10.38 34.49
N ILE A 10 80.42 9.22 34.24
CA ILE A 10 79.55 8.96 33.09
C ILE A 10 78.22 9.68 33.28
N ALA A 11 77.91 10.67 32.45
CA ALA A 11 76.53 11.09 32.21
C ALA A 11 75.93 10.15 31.15
N ILE A 12 75.12 9.17 31.58
CA ILE A 12 74.31 8.37 30.67
C ILE A 12 73.14 9.25 30.21
N ALA A 13 73.34 9.97 29.11
CA ALA A 13 72.21 10.48 28.34
C ALA A 13 71.53 9.26 27.70
N ALA A 14 70.41 8.83 28.28
CA ALA A 14 69.54 7.85 27.68
C ALA A 14 69.02 8.42 26.36
N THR A 15 69.64 8.02 25.26
CA THR A 15 69.06 8.16 23.92
C THR A 15 67.86 7.24 23.85
N PHE A 16 66.70 7.77 24.26
CA PHE A 16 65.42 7.27 23.79
C PHE A 16 65.45 7.38 22.26
N PHE A 17 65.78 6.29 21.57
CA PHE A 17 65.32 6.09 20.21
C PHE A 17 63.79 6.00 20.30
N ALA A 18 63.14 7.17 20.23
CA ALA A 18 61.77 7.24 19.80
C ALA A 18 61.75 6.62 18.40
N CYS A 19 61.26 5.39 18.28
CA CYS A 19 60.64 4.99 17.05
C CYS A 19 59.49 5.97 16.85
N ASP A 20 59.72 7.04 16.09
CA ASP A 20 58.65 7.78 15.44
C ASP A 20 57.95 6.79 14.51
N ARG A 21 57.00 6.04 15.09
CA ARG A 21 55.96 5.40 14.31
C ARG A 21 55.12 6.55 13.81
N ASN A 22 55.51 7.09 12.67
CA ASN A 22 54.68 7.97 11.89
C ASN A 22 53.53 7.11 11.38
N THR A 23 52.50 6.93 12.22
CA THR A 23 51.27 6.25 11.83
C THR A 23 50.58 7.19 10.85
N THR A 24 50.85 6.99 9.56
CA THR A 24 50.08 7.66 8.52
C THR A 24 48.69 7.06 8.56
N TYR A 25 47.75 7.77 9.19
CA TYR A 25 46.34 7.49 8.99
C TYR A 25 46.01 7.87 7.55
N THR A 26 46.09 6.90 6.65
CA THR A 26 45.40 7.00 5.36
C THR A 26 43.94 6.70 5.66
N GLN A 27 43.16 7.76 5.90
CA GLN A 27 41.73 7.66 5.69
C GLN A 27 41.56 7.62 4.17
N GLU A 28 41.21 6.45 3.61
CA GLU A 28 40.47 6.44 2.35
C GLU A 28 39.14 7.13 2.62
N VAL A 29 39.14 8.46 2.54
CA VAL A 29 37.91 9.18 2.23
C VAL A 29 37.59 8.73 0.80
N ALA A 30 36.52 7.93 0.66
CA ALA A 30 35.83 7.83 -0.61
C ALA A 30 35.71 9.26 -1.13
N GLY A 31 36.29 9.52 -2.31
CA GLY A 31 36.34 10.87 -2.87
C GLY A 31 34.94 11.50 -2.85
N PRO A 32 34.83 12.83 -2.74
CA PRO A 32 33.54 13.49 -2.74
C PRO A 32 32.71 12.96 -3.91
N VAL A 33 31.55 12.35 -3.62
CA VAL A 33 30.65 11.90 -4.68
C VAL A 33 30.22 13.17 -5.41
N PRO A 34 30.54 13.32 -6.70
CA PRO A 34 30.16 14.52 -7.40
C PRO A 34 28.64 14.60 -7.46
N CYS A 35 28.05 15.67 -6.93
CA CYS A 35 26.60 15.90 -6.97
C CYS A 35 26.04 15.79 -8.40
N GLU A 36 26.89 16.05 -9.41
CA GLU A 36 26.61 15.89 -10.84
C GLU A 36 26.25 14.46 -11.26
N GLN A 37 26.47 13.43 -10.43
CA GLN A 37 26.00 12.07 -10.74
C GLN A 37 24.47 11.98 -10.81
N CYS A 38 23.77 12.85 -10.10
CA CYS A 38 22.31 12.93 -10.06
C CYS A 38 21.82 14.30 -10.53
N HIS A 39 22.59 15.37 -10.30
CA HIS A 39 22.31 16.72 -10.77
C HIS A 39 23.11 17.03 -12.04
N ASP A 40 22.99 16.17 -13.05
CA ASP A 40 23.55 16.42 -14.38
C ASP A 40 22.66 17.37 -15.20
N ASP A 41 23.03 17.60 -16.46
CA ASP A 41 22.27 18.43 -17.41
C ASP A 41 21.11 17.68 -18.08
N SER A 42 20.83 16.44 -17.67
CA SER A 42 19.68 15.67 -18.15
C SER A 42 18.39 16.05 -17.42
N ASN A 43 17.26 15.72 -18.04
CA ASN A 43 15.94 15.86 -17.42
C ASN A 43 15.45 14.56 -16.77
N LEU A 44 16.33 13.60 -16.49
CA LEU A 44 15.90 12.30 -15.95
C LEU A 44 15.17 12.47 -14.61
N ILE A 45 15.79 13.12 -13.64
CA ILE A 45 15.21 13.30 -12.30
C ILE A 45 14.04 14.29 -12.34
N THR A 46 14.22 15.44 -13.01
CA THR A 46 13.18 16.47 -13.10
C THR A 46 11.93 15.96 -13.84
N GLY A 47 12.10 15.12 -14.85
CA GLY A 47 11.02 14.40 -15.53
C GLY A 47 10.25 13.50 -14.57
N LYS A 48 10.95 12.62 -13.83
CA LYS A 48 10.29 11.73 -12.84
C LYS A 48 9.62 12.49 -11.69
N GLN A 49 10.21 13.60 -11.24
CA GLN A 49 9.61 14.48 -10.25
C GLN A 49 8.31 15.12 -10.75
N THR A 50 8.25 15.49 -12.03
CA THR A 50 7.03 16.06 -12.66
C THR A 50 5.92 15.01 -12.68
N GLN A 51 6.21 13.81 -13.18
CA GLN A 51 5.26 12.68 -13.21
C GLN A 51 4.72 12.37 -11.81
N TRP A 52 5.63 12.26 -10.83
CA TRP A 52 5.26 12.03 -9.43
C TRP A 52 4.38 13.15 -8.89
N ALA A 53 4.72 14.42 -9.13
CA ALA A 53 3.98 15.58 -8.62
C ALA A 53 2.55 15.67 -9.18
N GLU A 54 2.29 15.06 -10.33
CA GLU A 54 0.96 14.97 -10.95
C GLU A 54 0.15 13.74 -10.49
N SER A 55 0.81 12.73 -9.92
CA SER A 55 0.15 11.52 -9.38
C SER A 55 -0.62 11.78 -8.08
N LEU A 56 -1.45 10.82 -7.64
CA LEU A 56 -2.11 10.88 -6.32
C LEU A 56 -1.12 10.87 -5.15
N HIS A 57 0.06 10.23 -5.28
CA HIS A 57 1.11 10.34 -4.26
C HIS A 57 1.69 11.76 -4.18
N GLY A 58 1.75 12.48 -5.31
CA GLY A 58 2.21 13.86 -5.39
C GLY A 58 1.13 14.89 -5.05
N THR A 59 -0.15 14.58 -5.22
CA THR A 59 -1.29 15.53 -5.10
C THR A 59 -2.25 15.26 -3.92
N GLY A 60 -2.30 14.04 -3.37
CA GLY A 60 -3.16 13.68 -2.24
C GLY A 60 -2.81 14.31 -0.89
N GLU A 61 -3.83 14.53 -0.06
CA GLU A 61 -3.71 15.13 1.29
C GLU A 61 -3.63 14.09 2.42
N ALA A 62 -3.78 12.80 2.09
CA ALA A 62 -3.78 11.71 3.06
C ALA A 62 -2.49 11.66 3.90
N TYR A 63 -1.40 12.25 3.40
CA TYR A 63 -0.14 12.35 4.13
C TYR A 63 -0.27 13.01 5.51
N ALA A 64 -1.23 13.94 5.70
CA ALA A 64 -1.46 14.57 6.99
C ALA A 64 -1.83 13.56 8.10
N ARG A 65 -2.41 12.42 7.72
CA ARG A 65 -2.71 11.30 8.63
C ARG A 65 -1.44 10.66 9.20
N GLY A 66 -0.29 10.81 8.54
CA GLY A 66 1.00 10.30 9.00
C GLY A 66 1.46 10.80 10.37
N THR A 67 0.87 11.89 10.87
CA THR A 67 1.01 12.35 12.27
C THR A 67 0.49 11.35 13.31
N SER A 68 -0.31 10.36 12.91
CA SER A 68 -0.78 9.28 13.76
C SER A 68 0.06 8.01 13.55
N ALA A 69 0.45 7.35 14.63
CA ALA A 69 1.29 6.16 14.60
C ALA A 69 0.75 5.06 13.66
N SER A 70 -0.56 4.76 13.75
CA SER A 70 -1.23 3.73 12.95
C SER A 70 -1.36 4.06 11.46
N CYS A 71 -0.92 5.25 11.04
CA CYS A 71 -1.01 5.76 9.67
C CYS A 71 0.37 6.15 9.11
N ALA A 72 1.36 6.41 9.98
CA ALA A 72 2.68 6.93 9.60
C ALA A 72 3.45 6.04 8.62
N ALA A 73 3.29 4.73 8.73
CA ALA A 73 3.96 3.77 7.86
C ALA A 73 3.51 3.85 6.39
N CYS A 74 2.30 4.35 6.11
CA CYS A 74 1.77 4.41 4.75
C CYS A 74 1.52 5.85 4.28
N HIS A 75 1.27 6.77 5.21
CA HIS A 75 0.90 8.17 4.96
C HIS A 75 1.96 9.15 5.45
N SER A 76 3.22 8.74 5.63
CA SER A 76 4.36 9.66 5.63
C SER A 76 5.50 9.03 4.84
N GLY A 77 6.12 9.76 3.90
CA GLY A 77 7.28 9.26 3.17
C GLY A 77 8.44 8.91 4.11
N ASN A 78 8.73 9.78 5.07
CA ASN A 78 9.74 9.55 6.11
C ASN A 78 9.31 8.50 7.14
N GLY A 79 8.02 8.47 7.53
CA GLY A 79 7.47 7.44 8.39
C GLY A 79 7.59 6.03 7.79
N PHE A 80 7.26 5.89 6.51
CA PHE A 80 7.47 4.67 5.73
C PHE A 80 8.95 4.27 5.69
N ALA A 81 9.84 5.20 5.35
CA ALA A 81 11.27 4.92 5.25
C ALA A 81 11.85 4.38 6.58
N LYS A 82 11.45 4.98 7.71
CA LYS A 82 11.81 4.52 9.05
C LYS A 82 11.24 3.12 9.37
N ALA A 83 9.97 2.89 9.06
CA ALA A 83 9.32 1.59 9.29
C ALA A 83 10.02 0.46 8.53
N VAL A 84 10.33 0.68 7.25
CA VAL A 84 11.08 -0.30 6.42
C VAL A 84 12.48 -0.54 6.97
N ALA A 85 13.20 0.53 7.36
CA ALA A 85 14.54 0.40 7.94
C ALA A 85 14.52 -0.40 9.26
N ALA A 86 13.46 -0.26 10.06
CA ALA A 86 13.25 -1.00 11.30
C ALA A 86 12.68 -2.42 11.08
N GLY A 87 12.28 -2.77 9.86
CA GLY A 87 11.61 -4.03 9.56
C GLY A 87 10.22 -4.14 10.19
N GLN A 88 9.55 -3.00 10.40
CA GLN A 88 8.24 -2.93 11.04
C GLN A 88 7.12 -2.96 10.01
N ALA A 89 6.10 -3.77 10.28
CA ALA A 89 4.82 -3.68 9.60
C ALA A 89 4.04 -2.42 10.07
N PRO A 90 3.07 -1.91 9.29
CA PRO A 90 2.31 -0.72 9.65
C PRO A 90 1.65 -0.74 11.03
N ASN A 91 1.17 -1.90 11.48
CA ASN A 91 0.56 -2.07 12.80
C ASN A 91 1.56 -2.12 13.97
N GLN A 92 2.86 -2.13 13.69
CA GLN A 92 3.94 -2.15 14.69
C GLN A 92 4.52 -0.75 14.94
N VAL A 93 4.18 0.24 14.11
CA VAL A 93 4.62 1.62 14.29
C VAL A 93 3.88 2.25 15.47
N THR A 94 4.64 2.73 16.46
CA THR A 94 4.11 3.26 17.73
C THR A 94 4.09 4.78 17.82
N GLU A 95 4.77 5.47 16.90
CA GLU A 95 4.88 6.93 16.87
C GLU A 95 4.49 7.47 15.50
N GLY A 96 3.75 8.59 15.49
CA GLY A 96 3.47 9.32 14.27
C GLY A 96 4.68 10.14 13.81
N ASP A 97 4.69 10.52 12.54
CA ASP A 97 5.69 11.46 12.03
C ASP A 97 5.30 12.90 12.40
N PRO A 98 6.09 13.64 13.18
CA PRO A 98 5.78 15.04 13.49
C PRO A 98 5.79 15.93 12.25
N ASP A 99 6.52 15.53 11.20
CA ASP A 99 6.71 16.28 9.97
C ASP A 99 6.35 15.39 8.76
N PRO A 100 5.08 14.96 8.64
CA PRO A 100 4.72 14.01 7.60
C PRO A 100 4.90 14.64 6.22
N THR A 101 5.55 13.90 5.33
CA THR A 101 5.62 14.24 3.91
C THR A 101 4.70 13.34 3.11
N ARG A 102 4.33 13.80 1.91
CA ARG A 102 3.77 12.92 0.88
C ARG A 102 4.71 11.73 0.62
N GLN A 103 4.22 10.74 -0.12
CA GLN A 103 4.98 9.55 -0.51
C GLN A 103 6.02 9.96 -1.56
N ASP A 104 7.04 10.68 -1.12
CA ASP A 104 8.06 11.34 -1.92
C ASP A 104 9.10 10.33 -2.44
N CYS A 105 10.10 10.84 -3.18
CA CYS A 105 11.15 9.99 -3.74
C CYS A 105 11.89 9.17 -2.67
N ARG A 106 12.00 9.66 -1.42
CA ARG A 106 12.68 8.96 -0.33
C ARG A 106 11.82 7.85 0.25
N ALA A 107 10.50 7.90 0.08
CA ALA A 107 9.65 6.78 0.43
C ALA A 107 10.07 5.54 -0.38
N CYS A 108 10.14 5.68 -1.71
CA CYS A 108 10.38 4.56 -2.62
C CYS A 108 11.88 4.24 -2.85
N HIS A 109 12.73 5.26 -2.88
CA HIS A 109 14.16 5.15 -3.17
C HIS A 109 15.03 5.56 -1.98
N LYS A 110 16.30 5.21 -2.02
CA LYS A 110 17.29 5.47 -0.95
C LYS A 110 17.95 6.85 -1.06
N ILE A 111 17.21 7.84 -1.57
CA ILE A 111 17.72 9.20 -1.85
C ILE A 111 18.44 9.80 -0.64
N HIS A 112 19.71 10.18 -0.84
CA HIS A 112 20.64 10.76 0.12
C HIS A 112 21.06 9.84 1.28
N GLU A 113 21.13 8.53 1.06
CA GLU A 113 21.73 7.59 2.01
C GLU A 113 23.21 7.36 1.71
N SER A 114 23.56 7.10 0.45
CA SER A 114 24.94 6.96 -0.02
C SER A 114 25.45 8.22 -0.73
N TYR A 115 24.54 9.10 -1.19
CA TYR A 115 24.84 10.24 -2.05
C TYR A 115 25.42 9.86 -3.42
N THR A 116 25.23 8.61 -3.87
CA THR A 116 25.65 8.08 -5.18
C THR A 116 24.45 7.66 -6.02
N LYS A 117 24.69 7.19 -7.26
CA LYS A 117 23.62 6.59 -8.09
C LYS A 117 22.93 5.39 -7.44
N ASP A 118 23.55 4.73 -6.45
CA ASP A 118 22.93 3.63 -5.71
C ASP A 118 21.68 4.09 -4.93
N ASP A 119 21.56 5.40 -4.67
CA ASP A 119 20.38 5.98 -4.02
C ASP A 119 19.11 5.88 -4.87
N LEU A 120 19.22 5.65 -6.17
CA LEU A 120 18.08 5.39 -7.06
C LEU A 120 17.53 3.97 -6.91
N ALA A 121 18.20 3.08 -6.15
CA ALA A 121 17.67 1.76 -5.87
C ALA A 121 16.40 1.82 -5.01
N LEU A 122 15.51 0.84 -5.20
CA LEU A 122 14.31 0.71 -4.36
C LEU A 122 14.70 0.46 -2.90
N ARG A 123 13.93 1.08 -2.00
CA ARG A 123 14.12 1.00 -0.55
C ARG A 123 13.97 -0.43 -0.03
N THR A 124 13.03 -1.19 -0.59
CA THR A 124 12.84 -2.61 -0.32
C THR A 124 12.21 -3.31 -1.51
N THR A 125 12.60 -4.55 -1.74
CA THR A 125 11.97 -5.51 -2.66
C THR A 125 11.66 -6.83 -1.94
N LYS A 126 11.77 -6.83 -0.60
CA LYS A 126 11.55 -8.03 0.22
C LYS A 126 10.08 -8.42 0.19
N PRO A 127 9.75 -9.73 0.20
CA PRO A 127 8.38 -10.21 0.36
C PRO A 127 7.68 -9.56 1.56
N VAL A 128 6.39 -9.25 1.40
CA VAL A 128 5.58 -8.56 2.43
C VAL A 128 4.61 -9.55 3.05
N ALA A 129 4.81 -9.85 4.33
CA ALA A 129 3.82 -10.57 5.11
C ALA A 129 2.64 -9.64 5.41
N PHE A 130 1.41 -10.05 5.07
CA PHE A 130 0.24 -9.23 5.35
C PHE A 130 0.04 -9.12 6.86
N TYR A 131 0.02 -7.89 7.37
CA TYR A 131 -0.13 -7.70 8.81
C TYR A 131 -1.57 -7.94 9.29
N ALA A 132 -2.53 -7.86 8.36
CA ALA A 132 -3.94 -8.06 8.64
C ALA A 132 -4.44 -9.48 8.35
N ILE A 133 -3.77 -10.23 7.46
CA ILE A 133 -4.16 -11.58 7.04
C ILE A 133 -3.04 -12.54 7.44
N ALA A 134 -3.23 -13.21 8.57
CA ALA A 134 -2.18 -14.01 9.18
C ALA A 134 -1.78 -15.21 8.30
N GLY A 135 -0.46 -15.40 8.15
CA GLY A 135 0.10 -16.53 7.40
C GLY A 135 0.26 -16.29 5.90
N GLU A 136 -0.27 -15.18 5.38
CA GLU A 136 -0.18 -14.84 3.96
C GLU A 136 0.99 -13.90 3.67
N THR A 137 1.66 -14.11 2.54
CA THR A 137 2.83 -13.31 2.13
C THR A 137 2.78 -13.04 0.64
N PHE A 138 2.84 -11.75 0.29
CA PHE A 138 2.97 -11.31 -1.08
C PHE A 138 4.44 -11.32 -1.51
N ASN A 139 4.72 -11.92 -2.66
CA ASN A 139 6.05 -11.92 -3.27
C ASN A 139 5.96 -11.71 -4.78
N GLY A 140 5.91 -10.45 -5.19
CA GLY A 140 5.75 -10.02 -6.58
C GLY A 140 6.92 -9.21 -7.13
N GLY A 141 8.16 -9.50 -6.70
CA GLY A 141 9.36 -8.80 -7.17
C GLY A 141 9.45 -7.34 -6.69
N ASP A 142 9.74 -6.41 -7.59
CA ASP A 142 9.82 -4.98 -7.26
C ASP A 142 8.47 -4.39 -6.79
N GLY A 143 7.35 -4.99 -7.21
CA GLY A 143 6.01 -4.66 -6.72
C GLY A 143 5.83 -4.86 -5.20
N ASN A 144 6.72 -5.63 -4.55
CA ASN A 144 6.75 -5.76 -3.09
C ASN A 144 6.87 -4.40 -2.39
N LEU A 145 7.53 -3.41 -3.01
CA LEU A 145 7.59 -2.05 -2.46
C LEU A 145 6.19 -1.46 -2.27
N CYS A 146 5.33 -1.56 -3.28
CA CYS A 146 3.97 -1.02 -3.29
C CYS A 146 3.10 -1.66 -2.21
N VAL A 147 3.26 -2.97 -2.00
CA VAL A 147 2.42 -3.78 -1.10
C VAL A 147 2.65 -3.48 0.38
N ASN A 148 3.75 -2.80 0.74
CA ASN A 148 3.90 -2.32 2.12
C ASN A 148 2.73 -1.39 2.53
N CYS A 149 2.18 -0.63 1.58
CA CYS A 149 1.04 0.26 1.79
C CYS A 149 -0.25 -0.29 1.18
N HIS A 150 -0.18 -0.81 -0.05
CA HIS A 150 -1.32 -1.35 -0.79
C HIS A 150 -1.65 -2.79 -0.36
N GLN A 151 -1.96 -2.93 0.92
CA GLN A 151 -2.45 -4.16 1.56
C GLN A 151 -3.63 -3.83 2.48
N PRO A 152 -4.54 -4.79 2.74
CA PRO A 152 -5.69 -4.54 3.60
C PRO A 152 -5.26 -4.26 5.04
N ARG A 153 -6.03 -3.40 5.72
CA ARG A 153 -5.79 -3.10 7.15
C ARG A 153 -6.45 -4.08 8.11
N ARG A 154 -7.30 -4.96 7.60
CA ARG A 154 -8.11 -5.94 8.32
C ARG A 154 -8.54 -7.05 7.37
N ASP A 155 -8.70 -8.25 7.90
CA ASP A 155 -9.27 -9.38 7.17
C ASP A 155 -10.80 -9.27 7.08
N ALA A 156 -11.42 -10.16 6.29
CA ALA A 156 -12.86 -10.30 6.19
C ALA A 156 -13.51 -10.42 7.58
N PRO A 157 -14.66 -9.77 7.80
CA PRO A 157 -15.33 -9.81 9.08
C PRO A 157 -15.82 -11.23 9.40
N VAL A 158 -15.85 -11.55 10.69
CA VAL A 158 -16.46 -12.79 11.20
C VAL A 158 -17.65 -12.42 12.05
N ALA A 159 -18.82 -12.97 11.73
CA ALA A 159 -20.02 -12.73 12.52
C ALA A 159 -19.95 -13.43 13.89
N SER A 160 -20.51 -12.76 14.90
CA SER A 160 -20.69 -13.32 16.24
C SER A 160 -22.18 -13.38 16.54
N GLY A 161 -22.70 -14.60 16.74
CA GLY A 161 -24.14 -14.82 16.91
C GLY A 161 -24.97 -14.43 15.69
N GLY A 162 -24.41 -14.56 14.47
CA GLY A 162 -25.06 -14.21 13.21
C GLY A 162 -25.12 -12.71 12.91
N VAL A 163 -24.36 -11.88 13.63
CA VAL A 163 -24.31 -10.43 13.44
C VAL A 163 -22.85 -9.96 13.39
N VAL A 164 -22.56 -9.02 12.49
CA VAL A 164 -21.31 -8.25 12.46
C VAL A 164 -21.59 -6.88 13.08
N THR A 165 -20.72 -6.45 13.99
CA THR A 165 -20.80 -5.14 14.67
C THR A 165 -19.54 -4.32 14.42
N GLY A 166 -19.57 -3.03 14.77
CA GLY A 166 -18.43 -2.14 14.56
C GLY A 166 -18.27 -1.69 13.10
N ILE A 167 -19.35 -1.76 12.32
CA ILE A 167 -19.41 -1.16 10.99
C ILE A 167 -19.39 0.36 11.17
N SER A 168 -18.62 1.05 10.35
CA SER A 168 -18.45 2.50 10.35
C SER A 168 -18.40 3.00 8.90
N GLU A 169 -18.45 4.32 8.70
CA GLU A 169 -18.36 4.92 7.36
C GLU A 169 -17.04 4.58 6.63
N HIS A 170 -15.99 4.21 7.37
CA HIS A 170 -14.69 3.76 6.84
C HIS A 170 -14.45 2.25 7.05
N TRP A 171 -15.53 1.49 7.14
CA TRP A 171 -15.44 0.04 7.24
C TRP A 171 -15.12 -0.57 5.87
N GLY A 172 -14.42 -1.70 5.88
CA GLY A 172 -13.86 -2.33 4.68
C GLY A 172 -12.35 -2.59 4.83
N PRO A 173 -11.73 -3.16 3.78
CA PRO A 173 -10.28 -3.38 3.70
C PRO A 173 -9.42 -2.10 3.83
N HIS A 174 -10.03 -0.92 3.54
CA HIS A 174 -9.60 0.47 3.84
C HIS A 174 -8.63 1.16 2.86
N HIS A 175 -9.01 1.34 1.60
CA HIS A 175 -8.39 2.20 0.57
C HIS A 175 -7.00 1.78 0.07
N GLY A 176 -6.84 0.48 -0.17
CA GLY A 176 -5.66 -0.04 -0.84
C GLY A 176 -5.51 -1.57 -0.78
N PRO A 177 -6.55 -2.40 -0.92
CA PRO A 177 -6.41 -3.85 -0.75
C PRO A 177 -5.91 -4.57 -2.00
N GLN A 178 -5.33 -3.87 -2.98
CA GLN A 178 -5.04 -4.39 -4.33
C GLN A 178 -4.19 -5.67 -4.28
N SER A 179 -3.21 -5.74 -3.39
CA SER A 179 -2.37 -6.94 -3.25
C SER A 179 -3.14 -8.17 -2.79
N ALA A 180 -4.10 -7.99 -1.89
CA ALA A 180 -4.94 -9.09 -1.39
C ALA A 180 -5.96 -9.50 -2.45
N MET A 181 -6.49 -8.56 -3.24
CA MET A 181 -7.35 -8.87 -4.39
C MET A 181 -6.58 -9.73 -5.40
N LEU A 182 -5.38 -9.29 -5.76
CA LEU A 182 -4.49 -9.99 -6.70
C LEU A 182 -4.16 -11.42 -6.23
N MET A 183 -4.07 -11.64 -4.92
CA MET A 183 -3.86 -12.96 -4.29
C MET A 183 -5.15 -13.76 -4.01
N GLY A 184 -6.34 -13.17 -4.21
CA GLY A 184 -7.61 -13.84 -3.95
C GLY A 184 -7.96 -13.99 -2.46
N LEU A 185 -7.64 -12.99 -1.64
CA LEU A 185 -7.74 -13.01 -0.19
C LEU A 185 -8.73 -11.97 0.36
N ALA A 186 -9.18 -12.16 1.60
CA ALA A 186 -10.01 -11.25 2.40
C ALA A 186 -11.41 -10.92 1.85
N GLY A 187 -11.97 -11.73 0.96
CA GLY A 187 -13.38 -11.72 0.59
C GLY A 187 -14.23 -12.44 1.64
N ALA A 188 -15.40 -11.89 1.96
CA ALA A 188 -16.30 -12.46 2.95
C ALA A 188 -17.19 -13.55 2.31
N GLY A 189 -17.23 -14.73 2.93
CA GLY A 189 -18.07 -15.84 2.46
C GLY A 189 -17.58 -16.52 1.17
N VAL A 190 -16.42 -16.11 0.62
CA VAL A 190 -15.86 -16.64 -0.61
C VAL A 190 -14.39 -17.02 -0.44
N THR A 191 -14.00 -18.15 -1.04
CA THR A 191 -12.59 -18.56 -1.12
C THR A 191 -12.04 -18.18 -2.49
N GLY A 192 -10.91 -17.48 -2.52
CA GLY A 192 -10.23 -17.10 -3.75
C GLY A 192 -8.91 -17.83 -3.95
N THR A 193 -8.30 -17.55 -5.10
CA THR A 193 -6.93 -17.96 -5.45
C THR A 193 -6.23 -16.79 -6.12
N ALA A 194 -4.90 -16.80 -6.10
CA ALA A 194 -4.12 -15.78 -6.78
C ALA A 194 -4.37 -15.81 -8.30
N HIS A 195 -4.49 -14.61 -8.88
CA HIS A 195 -4.81 -14.44 -10.30
C HIS A 195 -3.59 -14.68 -11.22
N GLY A 196 -3.83 -14.83 -12.52
CA GLY A 196 -2.78 -14.87 -13.54
C GLY A 196 -1.90 -13.61 -13.54
N HIS A 197 -2.47 -12.45 -13.19
CA HIS A 197 -1.70 -11.21 -13.05
C HIS A 197 -0.76 -11.20 -11.82
N TYR A 198 -1.02 -12.01 -10.79
CA TYR A 198 -0.05 -12.19 -9.70
C TYR A 198 1.12 -13.08 -10.13
N SER A 199 0.79 -14.19 -10.77
CA SER A 199 1.71 -15.32 -10.97
C SER A 199 2.47 -15.26 -12.29
N GLY A 200 1.93 -14.57 -13.30
CA GLY A 200 2.48 -14.49 -14.65
C GLY A 200 3.10 -13.14 -15.01
N VAL A 201 2.86 -12.08 -14.24
CA VAL A 201 3.41 -10.74 -14.51
C VAL A 201 4.67 -10.52 -13.68
N THR A 202 5.78 -10.24 -14.35
CA THR A 202 7.06 -9.93 -13.69
C THR A 202 6.93 -8.59 -12.95
N ASP A 203 7.45 -8.50 -11.72
CA ASP A 203 7.39 -7.29 -10.88
C ASP A 203 5.98 -6.75 -10.60
N THR A 204 4.94 -7.53 -10.90
CA THR A 204 3.53 -7.31 -10.58
C THR A 204 3.06 -5.87 -10.85
N CYS A 205 2.89 -5.06 -9.80
CA CYS A 205 2.37 -3.70 -9.87
C CYS A 205 3.19 -2.81 -10.81
N VAL A 206 4.52 -2.94 -10.78
CA VAL A 206 5.44 -2.08 -11.52
C VAL A 206 5.25 -2.26 -13.03
N HIS A 207 5.03 -3.50 -13.48
CA HIS A 207 4.84 -3.77 -14.90
C HIS A 207 3.65 -3.02 -15.48
N CYS A 208 2.47 -3.10 -14.86
CA CYS A 208 1.28 -2.45 -15.39
C CYS A 208 1.28 -0.93 -15.15
N HIS A 209 1.59 -0.49 -13.93
CA HIS A 209 1.42 0.91 -13.50
C HIS A 209 2.59 1.83 -13.83
N MET A 210 3.76 1.27 -14.14
CA MET A 210 4.94 2.07 -14.50
C MET A 210 5.48 1.68 -15.88
N GLY A 211 5.28 0.44 -16.30
CA GLY A 211 5.77 -0.08 -17.59
C GLY A 211 7.29 0.02 -17.74
N ASP A 212 7.77 -0.27 -18.95
CA ASP A 212 9.21 -0.20 -19.26
C ASP A 212 9.77 1.22 -19.13
N GLY A 213 8.89 2.23 -19.24
CA GLY A 213 9.25 3.64 -19.07
C GLY A 213 9.47 4.06 -17.62
N LEU A 214 9.16 3.19 -16.65
CA LEU A 214 9.14 3.49 -15.21
C LEU A 214 8.37 4.79 -14.91
N ASP A 215 7.18 4.92 -15.49
CA ASP A 215 6.35 6.12 -15.36
C ASP A 215 5.89 6.32 -13.90
N HIS A 216 6.23 7.49 -13.34
CA HIS A 216 5.87 7.85 -11.96
C HIS A 216 4.53 8.57 -11.85
N HIS A 217 3.70 8.60 -12.90
CA HIS A 217 2.27 8.87 -12.73
C HIS A 217 1.57 7.73 -11.98
N PHE A 218 2.12 6.51 -12.05
CA PHE A 218 1.58 5.27 -11.48
C PHE A 218 0.22 4.84 -12.06
N GLU A 219 -0.17 5.43 -13.20
CA GLU A 219 -1.37 5.04 -13.94
C GLU A 219 -1.00 3.94 -14.93
N PRO A 220 -1.81 2.86 -15.02
CA PRO A 220 -1.55 1.82 -15.98
C PRO A 220 -1.76 2.34 -17.41
N ALA A 221 -1.03 1.76 -18.35
CA ALA A 221 -1.22 2.03 -19.77
C ALA A 221 -1.67 0.75 -20.50
N VAL A 222 -2.73 0.85 -21.30
CA VAL A 222 -3.25 -0.28 -22.11
C VAL A 222 -2.16 -0.85 -23.02
N SER A 223 -1.24 0.00 -23.50
CA SER A 223 -0.11 -0.43 -24.32
C SER A 223 0.80 -1.44 -23.60
N THR A 224 0.93 -1.37 -22.27
CA THR A 224 1.71 -2.35 -21.50
C THR A 224 1.04 -3.72 -21.54
N CYS A 225 -0.28 -3.77 -21.38
CA CYS A 225 -1.06 -5.01 -21.49
C CYS A 225 -0.96 -5.60 -22.90
N ALA A 226 -1.12 -4.74 -23.91
CA ALA A 226 -1.17 -5.13 -25.31
C ALA A 226 0.18 -5.58 -25.88
N ALA A 227 1.29 -5.07 -25.34
CA ALA A 227 2.64 -5.41 -25.80
C ALA A 227 3.02 -6.87 -25.54
N THR A 228 2.52 -7.45 -24.44
CA THR A 228 3.00 -8.75 -23.96
C THR A 228 1.92 -9.83 -23.98
N CYS A 229 0.74 -9.55 -23.42
CA CYS A 229 -0.24 -10.59 -23.09
C CYS A 229 -1.58 -10.45 -23.84
N HIS A 230 -1.99 -9.22 -24.18
CA HIS A 230 -3.31 -8.93 -24.76
C HIS A 230 -3.20 -8.22 -26.13
N PRO A 231 -2.59 -8.87 -27.15
CA PRO A 231 -2.26 -8.22 -28.41
C PRO A 231 -3.51 -7.73 -29.14
N GLY A 232 -3.51 -6.44 -29.51
CA GLY A 232 -4.59 -5.80 -30.26
C GLY A 232 -5.61 -5.05 -29.40
N GLU A 233 -5.52 -5.16 -28.07
CA GLU A 233 -6.41 -4.44 -27.17
C GLU A 233 -6.12 -2.93 -27.16
N THR A 234 -7.19 -2.14 -27.07
CA THR A 234 -7.14 -0.67 -27.16
C THR A 234 -7.75 0.03 -25.95
N ASN A 235 -8.33 -0.73 -25.02
CA ASN A 235 -8.86 -0.25 -23.75
C ASN A 235 -8.64 -1.33 -22.66
N PHE A 236 -8.97 -1.00 -21.40
CA PHE A 236 -8.82 -1.90 -20.25
C PHE A 236 -9.99 -2.88 -20.07
N ASP A 237 -11.10 -2.68 -20.77
CA ASP A 237 -12.27 -3.57 -20.75
C ASP A 237 -12.07 -4.76 -21.70
N ILE A 238 -10.96 -5.47 -21.49
CA ILE A 238 -10.56 -6.65 -22.26
C ILE A 238 -11.57 -7.76 -21.97
N ASP A 239 -12.12 -8.36 -23.03
CA ASP A 239 -13.17 -9.38 -22.95
C ASP A 239 -14.44 -8.96 -22.18
N GLY A 240 -14.66 -7.67 -21.93
CA GLY A 240 -15.83 -7.15 -21.20
C GLY A 240 -15.74 -7.30 -19.67
N VAL A 241 -14.55 -7.55 -19.12
CA VAL A 241 -14.32 -7.74 -17.68
C VAL A 241 -14.79 -6.55 -16.84
N GLN A 242 -14.37 -5.33 -17.18
CA GLN A 242 -14.74 -4.14 -16.41
C GLN A 242 -16.23 -3.84 -16.56
N THR A 243 -16.80 -4.06 -17.75
CA THR A 243 -18.23 -3.93 -17.99
C THR A 243 -19.04 -4.87 -17.10
N GLU A 244 -18.66 -6.15 -17.02
CA GLU A 244 -19.39 -7.13 -16.20
C GLU A 244 -19.26 -6.84 -14.70
N ILE A 245 -18.06 -6.54 -14.22
CA ILE A 245 -17.85 -6.24 -12.80
C ILE A 245 -18.58 -4.97 -12.40
N THR A 246 -18.60 -3.94 -13.25
CA THR A 246 -19.39 -2.72 -13.00
C THR A 246 -20.87 -3.05 -12.88
N ALA A 247 -21.42 -3.84 -13.81
CA ALA A 247 -22.84 -4.22 -13.75
C ALA A 247 -23.21 -5.01 -12.48
N LEU A 248 -22.33 -5.92 -12.04
CA LEU A 248 -22.52 -6.68 -10.79
C LEU A 248 -22.37 -5.79 -9.54
N SER A 249 -21.41 -4.85 -9.55
CA SER A 249 -21.25 -3.86 -8.48
C SER A 249 -22.46 -2.94 -8.37
N ASP A 250 -23.00 -2.48 -9.50
CA ASP A 250 -24.21 -1.66 -9.54
C ASP A 250 -25.41 -2.44 -9.00
N GLN A 251 -25.62 -3.68 -9.45
CA GLN A 251 -26.72 -4.53 -8.98
C GLN A 251 -26.65 -4.77 -7.46
N LEU A 252 -25.48 -5.14 -6.94
CA LEU A 252 -25.30 -5.36 -5.50
C LEU A 252 -25.45 -4.05 -4.72
N GLY A 253 -24.90 -2.96 -5.23
CA GLY A 253 -24.99 -1.63 -4.63
C GLY A 253 -26.43 -1.13 -4.52
N ASP A 254 -27.26 -1.35 -5.54
CA ASP A 254 -28.69 -1.01 -5.52
C ASP A 254 -29.44 -1.77 -4.42
N GLU A 255 -29.14 -3.05 -4.22
CA GLU A 255 -29.73 -3.85 -3.15
C GLU A 255 -29.25 -3.41 -1.76
N LEU A 256 -27.96 -3.10 -1.59
CA LEU A 256 -27.41 -2.55 -0.36
C LEU A 256 -28.02 -1.19 -0.01
N LEU A 257 -28.19 -0.32 -1.01
CA LEU A 257 -28.82 0.99 -0.88
C LEU A 257 -30.31 0.83 -0.52
N ARG A 258 -31.02 -0.10 -1.16
CA ARG A 258 -32.42 -0.43 -0.84
C ARG A 258 -32.59 -0.91 0.61
N LEU A 259 -31.62 -1.66 1.13
CA LEU A 259 -31.58 -2.11 2.52
C LEU A 259 -31.13 -1.01 3.50
N GLY A 260 -30.66 0.14 3.01
CA GLY A 260 -30.15 1.22 3.84
C GLY A 260 -28.83 0.87 4.54
N LEU A 261 -28.01 0.04 3.89
CA LEU A 261 -26.68 -0.36 4.36
C LEU A 261 -25.59 0.59 3.88
N ILE A 262 -25.80 1.27 2.75
CA ILE A 262 -24.95 2.33 2.20
C ILE A 262 -25.75 3.61 1.96
N ASN A 263 -25.06 4.75 1.89
CA ASN A 263 -25.67 6.06 1.61
C ASN A 263 -25.93 6.31 0.12
N GLU A 264 -25.10 5.77 -0.77
CA GLU A 264 -25.21 5.86 -2.22
C GLU A 264 -24.55 4.67 -2.92
N ASN A 265 -25.01 4.37 -4.13
CA ASN A 265 -24.40 3.36 -5.00
C ASN A 265 -23.38 4.04 -5.92
N SER A 266 -22.16 4.21 -5.42
CA SER A 266 -21.05 4.82 -6.14
C SER A 266 -19.72 4.32 -5.56
N PRO A 267 -18.58 4.52 -6.26
CA PRO A 267 -17.26 4.28 -5.69
C PRO A 267 -16.92 5.12 -4.44
N ASP A 268 -17.77 6.08 -4.05
CA ASP A 268 -17.65 6.90 -2.84
C ASP A 268 -18.75 6.58 -1.80
N GLY A 269 -19.55 5.52 -2.04
CA GLY A 269 -20.57 5.05 -1.13
C GLY A 269 -19.97 4.50 0.18
N HIS A 270 -20.58 4.88 1.30
CA HIS A 270 -20.14 4.55 2.65
C HIS A 270 -21.23 3.82 3.44
N PRO A 271 -20.86 2.94 4.38
CA PRO A 271 -21.82 2.29 5.27
C PRO A 271 -22.61 3.27 6.14
N THR A 272 -23.89 2.99 6.33
CA THR A 272 -24.83 3.81 7.14
C THR A 272 -25.26 3.13 8.44
N VAL A 273 -24.78 1.91 8.68
CA VAL A 273 -25.15 1.09 9.85
C VAL A 273 -23.94 0.81 10.73
N SER A 274 -24.18 0.55 12.02
CA SER A 274 -23.15 0.13 12.97
C SER A 274 -23.08 -1.39 13.18
N SER A 275 -24.10 -2.11 12.71
CA SER A 275 -24.17 -3.56 12.69
C SER A 275 -25.13 -4.05 11.62
N ALA A 276 -24.94 -5.28 11.16
CA ALA A 276 -25.82 -5.95 10.21
C ALA A 276 -25.81 -7.47 10.43
N PRO A 277 -26.91 -8.19 10.11
CA PRO A 277 -26.90 -9.64 10.02
C PRO A 277 -25.78 -10.13 9.10
N GLU A 278 -25.22 -11.31 9.39
CA GLU A 278 -24.05 -11.89 8.72
C GLU A 278 -24.07 -11.76 7.19
N LEU A 279 -25.14 -12.23 6.54
CA LEU A 279 -25.27 -12.18 5.08
C LEU A 279 -25.23 -10.75 4.52
N GLN A 280 -25.90 -9.80 5.20
CA GLN A 280 -25.90 -8.39 4.80
C GLN A 280 -24.53 -7.75 5.00
N ALA A 281 -23.86 -8.06 6.12
CA ALA A 281 -22.54 -7.54 6.41
C ALA A 281 -21.49 -8.07 5.43
N TYR A 282 -21.55 -9.35 5.06
CA TYR A 282 -20.61 -9.94 4.10
C TYR A 282 -20.85 -9.43 2.69
N ALA A 283 -22.11 -9.25 2.28
CA ALA A 283 -22.45 -8.62 1.00
C ALA A 283 -21.96 -7.16 0.94
N LEU A 284 -22.16 -6.40 2.03
CA LEU A 284 -21.62 -5.04 2.16
C LEU A 284 -20.09 -5.03 2.08
N TRP A 285 -19.41 -5.94 2.78
CA TRP A 285 -17.95 -6.06 2.74
C TRP A 285 -17.43 -6.32 1.33
N ASN A 286 -18.02 -7.29 0.63
CA ASN A 286 -17.63 -7.68 -0.72
C ASN A 286 -17.85 -6.54 -1.72
N TRP A 287 -18.96 -5.81 -1.60
CA TRP A 287 -19.19 -4.62 -2.42
C TRP A 287 -18.17 -3.52 -2.14
N LEU A 288 -17.89 -3.21 -0.88
CA LEU A 288 -16.87 -2.22 -0.51
C LEU A 288 -15.51 -2.63 -1.08
N TYR A 289 -15.11 -3.89 -0.90
CA TYR A 289 -13.85 -4.39 -1.40
C TYR A 289 -13.71 -4.16 -2.92
N VAL A 290 -14.70 -4.59 -3.71
CA VAL A 290 -14.61 -4.51 -5.18
C VAL A 290 -14.85 -3.08 -5.70
N ALA A 291 -15.97 -2.47 -5.32
CA ALA A 291 -16.45 -1.22 -5.93
C ALA A 291 -15.83 0.04 -5.30
N HIS A 292 -15.58 0.03 -3.99
CA HIS A 292 -15.11 1.20 -3.25
C HIS A 292 -13.59 1.21 -3.04
N GLU A 293 -12.95 0.05 -2.90
CA GLU A 293 -11.60 -0.04 -2.35
C GLU A 293 -10.53 -0.48 -3.36
N ASP A 294 -10.77 -1.57 -4.08
CA ASP A 294 -9.84 -2.08 -5.08
C ASP A 294 -9.82 -1.22 -6.35
N LYS A 295 -11.01 -0.78 -6.79
CA LYS A 295 -11.24 0.13 -7.92
C LYS A 295 -10.64 -0.31 -9.28
N SER A 296 -10.14 -1.55 -9.40
CA SER A 296 -9.62 -2.08 -10.68
C SER A 296 -10.71 -2.52 -11.65
N LEU A 297 -11.96 -2.58 -11.17
CA LEU A 297 -13.10 -3.14 -11.90
C LEU A 297 -12.83 -4.58 -12.37
N GLY A 298 -12.16 -5.36 -11.52
CA GLY A 298 -11.86 -6.78 -11.75
C GLY A 298 -10.53 -7.06 -12.44
N VAL A 299 -9.81 -6.06 -12.94
CA VAL A 299 -8.52 -6.28 -13.64
C VAL A 299 -7.48 -6.94 -12.73
N HIS A 300 -7.48 -6.67 -11.42
CA HIS A 300 -6.56 -7.36 -10.52
C HIS A 300 -6.86 -8.85 -10.39
N ASN A 301 -8.13 -9.23 -10.27
CA ASN A 301 -8.58 -10.63 -10.14
C ASN A 301 -10.06 -10.76 -10.51
N TYR A 302 -10.34 -11.05 -11.79
CA TYR A 302 -11.69 -11.03 -12.33
C TYR A 302 -12.57 -12.11 -11.69
N GLU A 303 -12.08 -13.35 -11.62
CA GLU A 303 -12.83 -14.48 -11.08
C GLU A 303 -13.18 -14.25 -9.61
N TYR A 304 -12.26 -13.67 -8.84
CA TYR A 304 -12.50 -13.41 -7.43
C TYR A 304 -13.43 -12.23 -7.18
N ALA A 305 -13.25 -11.12 -7.91
CA ALA A 305 -14.16 -9.97 -7.83
C ALA A 305 -15.58 -10.37 -8.21
N LYS A 306 -15.74 -11.13 -9.30
CA LYS A 306 -17.04 -11.66 -9.73
C LYS A 306 -17.66 -12.57 -8.67
N ALA A 307 -16.90 -13.53 -8.13
CA ALA A 307 -17.39 -14.44 -7.09
C ALA A 307 -17.87 -13.69 -5.84
N MET A 308 -17.16 -12.64 -5.40
CA MET A 308 -17.56 -11.80 -4.28
C MET A 308 -18.89 -11.09 -4.50
N LEU A 309 -19.08 -10.51 -5.69
CA LEU A 309 -20.30 -9.78 -6.05
C LEU A 309 -21.49 -10.72 -6.24
N GLU A 310 -21.33 -11.81 -7.00
CA GLU A 310 -22.37 -12.82 -7.20
C GLU A 310 -22.81 -13.46 -5.87
N TRP A 311 -21.85 -13.76 -4.98
CA TRP A 311 -22.17 -14.24 -3.64
C TRP A 311 -22.99 -13.22 -2.86
N GLY A 312 -22.60 -11.94 -2.90
CA GLY A 312 -23.31 -10.85 -2.21
C GLY A 312 -24.75 -10.70 -2.70
N ILE A 313 -24.95 -10.74 -4.03
CA ILE A 313 -26.28 -10.67 -4.66
C ILE A 313 -27.13 -11.86 -4.20
N ALA A 314 -26.62 -13.08 -4.36
CA ALA A 314 -27.33 -14.29 -3.98
C ALA A 314 -27.68 -14.31 -2.48
N ALA A 315 -26.79 -13.79 -1.63
CA ALA A 315 -27.02 -13.69 -0.19
C ALA A 315 -28.16 -12.70 0.14
N ILE A 316 -28.21 -11.53 -0.52
CA ILE A 316 -29.26 -10.54 -0.29
C ILE A 316 -30.61 -10.97 -0.88
N ASP A 317 -30.63 -11.67 -2.02
CA ASP A 317 -31.86 -12.17 -2.65
C ASP A 317 -32.66 -13.13 -1.76
N THR A 318 -32.00 -13.77 -0.78
CA THR A 318 -32.69 -14.59 0.23
C THR A 318 -33.49 -13.77 1.25
N ILE A 319 -33.32 -12.44 1.28
CA ILE A 319 -33.90 -11.53 2.27
C ILE A 319 -35.16 -10.89 1.68
N PRO A 320 -36.36 -11.13 2.27
CA PRO A 320 -37.59 -10.55 1.77
C PRO A 320 -37.51 -9.02 1.70
N THR A 321 -38.00 -8.44 0.61
CA THR A 321 -38.15 -6.98 0.49
C THR A 321 -38.99 -6.48 1.67
N PRO A 322 -38.53 -5.49 2.46
CA PRO A 322 -39.35 -4.92 3.52
C PRO A 322 -40.66 -4.44 2.92
N SER A 323 -41.78 -5.03 3.35
CA SER A 323 -43.08 -4.69 2.78
C SER A 323 -43.31 -3.17 2.88
N ALA A 324 -43.85 -2.56 1.82
CA ALA A 324 -44.21 -1.14 1.77
C ALA A 324 -45.18 -0.68 2.90
N LEU A 325 -45.64 -1.62 3.74
CA LEU A 325 -46.55 -1.42 4.86
C LEU A 325 -45.91 -0.78 6.09
N ALA A 326 -44.58 -0.67 6.18
CA ALA A 326 -43.92 -0.01 7.33
C ALA A 326 -44.01 1.54 7.30
N LYS A 327 -44.28 2.16 6.14
CA LYS A 327 -44.41 3.63 6.02
C LYS A 327 -45.78 4.19 6.48
N VAL A 328 -46.76 3.36 6.82
CA VAL A 328 -48.13 3.83 7.16
C VAL A 328 -48.36 4.01 8.66
N ARG A 329 -47.48 3.54 9.56
CA ARG A 329 -47.72 3.59 11.03
C ARG A 329 -47.21 4.84 11.77
N LYS A 330 -46.91 5.95 11.09
CA LYS A 330 -46.48 7.21 11.76
C LYS A 330 -47.35 8.44 11.52
N SER A 331 -48.51 8.35 10.85
CA SER A 331 -49.33 9.54 10.54
C SER A 331 -50.74 9.56 11.14
N SER A 332 -51.08 8.75 12.13
CA SER A 332 -52.45 8.77 12.70
C SER A 332 -52.51 8.57 14.22
N VAL A 333 -51.89 9.45 14.99
CA VAL A 333 -52.35 9.76 16.35
C VAL A 333 -52.13 11.25 16.63
N ASN A 334 -52.99 12.09 16.08
CA ASN A 334 -53.32 13.37 16.73
C ASN A 334 -54.71 13.81 16.27
N GLY A 335 -55.71 13.38 17.04
CA GLY A 335 -57.11 13.69 16.81
C GLY A 335 -57.93 13.46 18.08
N GLY A 336 -57.98 14.50 18.92
CA GLY A 336 -59.10 14.77 19.85
C GLY A 336 -59.07 14.05 21.20
N SER A 337 -58.93 14.82 22.29
CA SER A 337 -60.07 15.32 23.08
C SER A 337 -59.60 15.82 24.46
N LYS A 338 -59.64 17.14 24.67
CA LYS A 338 -60.36 17.86 25.75
C LYS A 338 -60.13 19.35 25.61
#